data_AF-A0A937W5M7-F1
#
_entry.id   AF-A0A937W5M7-F1
#
_cell.length_a   1.000
_cell.length_b   1.000
_cell.length_c   1.000
_cell.angle_alpha   90.00
_cell.angle_beta   90.00
_cell.angle_gamma   90.00
#
_symmetry.space_group_name_H-M   'P 1'
#
loop_
_entity.id
_entity.type
_entity.pdbx_description
1 polymer ?
#
loop_
_entity_poly.entity_id
_entity_poly.type
_entity_poly.pdbx_seq_one_letter_code
_entity_poly.pdbx_strand_id
1 'polypeptide(L)'
;MLGVVHCCLWRLRSSLPFIPGEVLESVPAADWDLLPCLSWIHTSSSGAVMPHLFMSYVGEDADVVEPLAQALEAAGYRTWYYTRDSLPGPSYLVQTYDAIAQAQAVIVVISAPALEDPHQVTLEVERAHENGLPFVPLLRDVPHEALRQVP
;
A
#
# COMPACT_ATOMS: atom_id res chain seq x y z
N MET A 1 10.18 -33.84 14.28
CA MET A 1 10.95 -32.60 14.50
C MET A 1 10.52 -31.63 13.40
N LEU A 2 9.47 -30.83 13.67
CA LEU A 2 9.53 -29.40 14.03
C LEU A 2 10.08 -28.55 12.87
N GLY A 3 9.35 -27.61 12.26
CA GLY A 3 7.99 -27.11 12.47
C GLY A 3 7.69 -26.04 11.42
N VAL A 4 6.53 -26.13 10.77
CA VAL A 4 5.96 -25.09 9.91
C VAL A 4 5.20 -24.12 10.82
N VAL A 5 5.68 -22.88 10.94
CA VAL A 5 5.00 -21.83 11.69
C VAL A 5 3.97 -21.19 10.78
N HIS A 6 2.74 -21.67 10.90
CA HIS A 6 1.53 -20.99 10.45
C HIS A 6 1.08 -20.07 11.60
N CYS A 7 1.12 -18.76 11.42
CA CYS A 7 0.52 -17.79 12.33
C CYS A 7 -0.18 -16.73 11.45
N CYS A 8 -1.40 -16.98 10.96
CA CYS A 8 -2.66 -16.62 11.62
C CYS A 8 -2.65 -15.20 12.20
N LEU A 9 -3.10 -14.18 11.44
CA LEU A 9 -4.22 -13.29 11.79
C LEU A 9 -4.46 -12.22 10.69
N TRP A 10 -4.96 -12.61 9.52
CA TRP A 10 -5.56 -11.65 8.60
C TRP A 10 -6.81 -12.24 7.95
N ARG A 11 -7.81 -12.57 8.78
CA ARG A 11 -9.13 -12.97 8.29
C ARG A 11 -10.21 -12.87 9.35
N LEU A 12 -10.72 -11.65 9.62
CA LEU A 12 -12.01 -11.50 10.32
C LEU A 12 -12.62 -10.09 10.13
N ARG A 13 -13.16 -9.82 8.92
CA ARG A 13 -14.39 -9.04 8.76
C ARG A 13 -14.98 -9.17 7.35
N SER A 14 -15.79 -10.20 7.15
CA SER A 14 -16.86 -10.19 6.15
C SER A 14 -17.83 -11.31 6.49
N SER A 15 -18.85 -10.95 7.24
CA SER A 15 -20.01 -11.77 7.57
C SER A 15 -20.79 -12.11 6.30
N LEU A 16 -20.60 -13.34 5.79
CA LEU A 16 -21.54 -14.04 4.91
C LEU A 16 -21.64 -15.49 5.39
N PRO A 17 -22.84 -16.09 5.44
CA PRO A 17 -23.01 -17.47 5.88
C PRO A 17 -22.45 -18.45 4.83
N PHE A 18 -21.67 -19.40 5.33
CA PHE A 18 -21.15 -20.56 4.61
C PHE A 18 -22.28 -21.59 4.46
N ILE A 19 -22.69 -21.90 3.23
CA ILE A 19 -23.55 -23.07 2.91
C ILE A 19 -22.62 -24.16 2.38
N PRO A 20 -22.44 -25.30 3.08
CA PRO A 20 -21.72 -26.44 2.54
C PRO A 20 -22.69 -27.41 1.83
N GLY A 21 -22.37 -27.71 0.59
CA GLY A 21 -22.87 -28.90 -0.10
C GLY A 21 -23.76 -28.58 -1.29
N GLU A 22 -23.16 -28.36 -2.45
CA GLU A 22 -23.69 -28.98 -3.67
C GLU A 22 -22.58 -29.22 -4.69
N VAL A 23 -22.59 -30.44 -5.21
CA VAL A 23 -21.62 -31.03 -6.10
C VAL A 23 -21.85 -30.46 -7.51
N LEU A 24 -20.83 -29.86 -8.12
CA LEU A 24 -20.85 -29.45 -9.52
C LEU A 24 -20.05 -30.46 -10.35
N GLU A 25 -20.68 -31.58 -10.71
CA GLU A 25 -20.42 -32.24 -11.98
C GLU A 25 -21.43 -31.70 -12.99
N SER A 26 -20.93 -31.18 -14.12
CA SER A 26 -21.76 -30.70 -15.21
C SER A 26 -22.20 -31.87 -16.11
N VAL A 27 -23.52 -31.97 -16.24
CA VAL A 27 -24.32 -32.68 -17.26
C VAL A 27 -24.49 -31.72 -18.46
N PRO A 28 -24.61 -32.23 -19.72
CA PRO A 28 -24.43 -31.41 -20.91
C PRO A 28 -25.67 -30.60 -21.32
N ALA A 29 -25.38 -29.64 -22.20
CA ALA A 29 -26.26 -28.67 -22.82
C ALA A 29 -27.50 -29.25 -23.53
N ALA A 30 -28.70 -28.87 -23.06
CA ALA A 30 -29.92 -28.68 -23.86
C ALA A 30 -31.07 -28.18 -22.95
N ASP A 31 -31.35 -26.88 -22.97
CA ASP A 31 -32.70 -26.30 -23.14
C ASP A 31 -32.66 -24.79 -22.87
N TRP A 32 -32.99 -23.99 -23.89
CA TRP A 32 -32.76 -22.53 -23.92
C TRP A 32 -33.99 -21.65 -23.67
N ASP A 33 -35.13 -22.19 -23.27
CA ASP A 33 -36.40 -21.46 -23.43
C ASP A 33 -37.15 -21.04 -22.16
N LEU A 34 -36.52 -20.91 -20.98
CA LEU A 34 -37.21 -20.31 -19.81
C LEU A 34 -36.28 -19.62 -18.80
N LEU A 35 -35.78 -18.41 -19.04
CA LEU A 35 -35.49 -17.43 -17.97
C LEU A 35 -35.63 -15.96 -18.45
N PRO A 36 -36.24 -15.07 -17.64
CA PRO A 36 -36.54 -13.68 -18.00
C PRO A 36 -35.35 -12.73 -17.78
N CYS A 37 -35.26 -11.68 -18.60
CA CYS A 37 -34.46 -10.46 -18.39
C CYS A 37 -32.98 -10.64 -17.96
N LEU A 38 -32.10 -11.03 -18.87
CA LEU A 38 -30.67 -10.68 -18.79
C LEU A 38 -30.29 -9.72 -19.92
N SER A 39 -30.93 -8.55 -19.91
CA SER A 39 -30.44 -7.32 -20.55
C SER A 39 -29.34 -6.64 -19.73
N TRP A 40 -28.46 -7.40 -19.09
CA TRP A 40 -27.38 -6.84 -18.26
C TRP A 40 -26.02 -7.39 -18.71
N ILE A 41 -25.72 -7.30 -20.01
CA ILE A 41 -24.34 -7.00 -20.38
C ILE A 41 -24.08 -5.56 -19.91
N HIS A 42 -23.78 -5.41 -18.63
CA HIS A 42 -23.20 -4.19 -18.11
C HIS A 42 -21.70 -4.40 -18.04
N THR A 43 -21.00 -3.69 -18.93
CA THR A 43 -19.63 -3.25 -18.78
C THR A 43 -19.34 -2.95 -17.31
N SER A 44 -18.53 -3.79 -16.67
CA SER A 44 -17.89 -3.43 -15.40
C SER A 44 -16.49 -2.95 -15.71
N SER A 45 -16.35 -1.71 -16.19
CA SER A 45 -15.13 -0.95 -15.88
C SER A 45 -15.22 -0.62 -14.41
N SER A 46 -14.82 -1.54 -13.54
CA SER A 46 -14.56 -1.17 -12.16
C SER A 46 -13.40 -0.19 -12.22
N GLY A 47 -13.64 1.07 -11.88
CA GLY A 47 -12.60 2.08 -11.77
C GLY A 47 -11.61 1.61 -10.71
N ALA A 48 -10.56 0.90 -11.13
CA ALA A 48 -9.51 0.45 -10.25
C ALA A 48 -8.85 1.70 -9.66
N VAL A 49 -9.10 1.96 -8.39
CA VAL A 49 -8.40 3.02 -7.66
C VAL A 49 -6.95 2.57 -7.59
N MET A 50 -6.09 3.19 -8.39
CA MET A 50 -4.66 2.85 -8.38
C MET A 50 -4.10 3.13 -6.97
N PRO A 51 -3.49 2.11 -6.34
CA PRO A 51 -3.00 2.21 -4.97
C PRO A 51 -2.01 3.34 -4.81
N HIS A 52 -2.20 4.20 -3.80
CA HIS A 52 -1.37 5.38 -3.58
C HIS A 52 -0.36 5.13 -2.46
N LEU A 53 0.92 5.31 -2.74
CA LEU A 53 2.04 5.07 -1.84
C LEU A 53 2.69 6.40 -1.48
N PHE A 54 2.78 6.71 -0.19
CA PHE A 54 3.55 7.85 0.28
C PHE A 54 4.99 7.41 0.51
N MET A 55 5.98 8.17 0.03
CA MET A 55 7.40 7.87 0.22
C MET A 55 8.03 8.90 1.15
N SER A 56 8.40 8.47 2.34
CA SER A 56 9.09 9.25 3.37
C SER A 56 10.60 9.01 3.28
N TYR A 57 11.37 10.07 3.11
CA TYR A 57 12.82 10.05 2.91
C TYR A 57 13.40 11.46 3.14
N VAL A 58 14.70 11.53 3.40
CA VAL A 58 15.45 12.79 3.40
C VAL A 58 15.99 13.09 1.99
N GLY A 59 16.30 14.35 1.69
CA GLY A 59 16.64 14.77 0.33
C GLY A 59 17.88 14.07 -0.27
N GLU A 60 18.80 13.67 0.59
CA GLU A 60 19.99 12.88 0.26
C GLU A 60 19.65 11.52 -0.36
N ASP A 61 18.43 11.03 -0.15
CA ASP A 61 17.95 9.75 -0.67
C ASP A 61 17.16 9.83 -1.99
N ALA A 62 17.11 11.01 -2.62
CA ALA A 62 16.38 11.20 -3.88
C ALA A 62 16.85 10.26 -5.01
N ASP A 63 18.15 9.94 -5.07
CA ASP A 63 18.73 9.06 -6.07
C ASP A 63 18.24 7.61 -5.98
N VAL A 64 17.71 7.19 -4.82
CA VAL A 64 17.06 5.88 -4.62
C VAL A 64 15.54 6.00 -4.78
N VAL A 65 14.95 7.09 -4.30
CA VAL A 65 13.50 7.29 -4.31
C VAL A 65 12.93 7.51 -5.71
N GLU A 66 13.59 8.30 -6.55
CA GLU A 66 13.08 8.61 -7.89
C GLU A 66 13.00 7.36 -8.79
N PRO A 67 14.03 6.51 -8.91
CA PRO A 67 13.93 5.28 -9.69
C PRO A 67 12.94 4.28 -9.10
N LEU A 68 12.82 4.22 -7.78
CA LEU A 68 11.84 3.36 -7.11
C LEU A 68 10.41 3.81 -7.42
N ALA A 69 10.15 5.12 -7.38
CA ALA A 69 8.86 5.68 -7.73
C ALA A 69 8.47 5.33 -9.18
N GLN A 70 9.41 5.51 -10.13
CA GLN A 70 9.20 5.12 -11.53
C GLN A 70 8.90 3.64 -11.70
N ALA A 71 9.61 2.76 -10.98
CA ALA A 71 9.38 1.32 -11.03
C ALA A 71 8.01 0.92 -10.45
N LEU A 72 7.60 1.54 -9.34
CA LEU A 72 6.28 1.33 -8.75
C LEU A 72 5.16 1.83 -9.67
N GLU A 73 5.36 2.97 -10.32
CA GLU A 73 4.39 3.53 -11.28
C GLU A 73 4.26 2.67 -12.53
N ALA A 74 5.37 2.15 -13.05
CA ALA A 74 5.36 1.18 -14.15
C ALA A 74 4.63 -0.13 -13.75
N ALA A 75 4.60 -0.47 -12.47
CA ALA A 75 3.86 -1.59 -11.92
C ALA A 75 2.38 -1.29 -11.60
N GLY A 76 1.89 -0.06 -11.88
CA GLY A 76 0.49 0.32 -11.71
C GLY A 76 0.13 0.94 -10.36
N TYR A 77 1.13 1.32 -9.55
CA TYR A 77 0.92 2.12 -8.35
C TYR A 77 0.94 3.62 -8.69
N ARG A 78 0.41 4.44 -7.78
CA ARG A 78 0.68 5.89 -7.75
C ARG A 78 1.60 6.16 -6.58
N THR A 79 2.57 7.03 -6.75
CA THR A 79 3.43 7.46 -5.63
C THR A 79 3.19 8.92 -5.29
N TRP A 80 3.56 9.32 -4.08
CA TRP A 80 3.69 10.71 -3.67
C TRP A 80 5.00 10.89 -2.92
N TYR A 81 5.79 11.90 -3.29
CA TYR A 81 7.02 12.27 -2.58
C TYR A 81 7.35 13.75 -2.75
N TYR A 82 8.00 14.33 -1.73
CA TYR A 82 8.00 15.79 -1.57
C TYR A 82 8.76 16.54 -2.68
N THR A 83 9.85 16.02 -3.23
CA THR A 83 10.61 16.75 -4.26
C THR A 83 9.86 16.88 -5.58
N ARG A 84 8.88 16.01 -5.85
CA ARG A 84 8.06 16.05 -7.08
C ARG A 84 6.68 16.64 -6.84
N ASP A 85 6.00 16.21 -5.79
CA ASP A 85 4.56 16.44 -5.62
C ASP A 85 4.23 17.57 -4.65
N SER A 86 5.21 18.07 -3.89
CA SER A 86 5.02 19.24 -3.05
C SER A 86 5.05 20.52 -3.88
N LEU A 87 3.99 21.31 -3.79
CA LEU A 87 3.85 22.61 -4.42
C LEU A 87 4.51 23.71 -3.58
N PRO A 88 5.17 24.69 -4.22
CA PRO A 88 5.63 25.88 -3.53
C PRO A 88 4.44 26.73 -3.08
N GLY A 89 4.47 27.23 -1.84
CA GLY A 89 3.46 28.14 -1.29
C GLY A 89 2.66 27.53 -0.14
N PRO A 90 1.84 26.47 -0.37
CA PRO A 90 1.15 25.79 0.72
C PRO A 90 2.15 25.23 1.74
N SER A 91 1.79 25.26 3.02
CA SER A 91 2.64 24.69 4.07
C SER A 91 2.96 23.24 3.76
N TYR A 92 4.24 22.88 3.81
CA TYR A 92 4.72 21.51 3.64
C TYR A 92 3.91 20.53 4.49
N LEU A 93 3.67 20.89 5.75
CA LEU A 93 2.91 20.07 6.70
C LEU A 93 1.48 19.78 6.23
N VAL A 94 0.81 20.74 5.58
CA VAL A 94 -0.57 20.55 5.08
C VAL A 94 -0.57 19.61 3.88
N GLN A 95 0.40 19.75 2.98
CA GLN A 95 0.48 18.90 1.79
C GLN A 95 0.79 17.45 2.16
N THR A 96 1.77 17.25 3.05
CA THR A 96 2.10 15.95 3.62
C THR A 96 0.93 15.38 4.43
N TYR A 97 0.16 16.24 5.11
CA TYR A 97 -1.05 15.83 5.83
C TYR A 97 -2.06 15.17 4.90
N ASP A 98 -2.39 15.85 3.81
CA ASP A 98 -3.40 15.40 2.85
C ASP A 98 -2.93 14.19 2.04
N ALA A 99 -1.64 14.16 1.68
CA ALA A 99 -1.04 13.05 0.95
C ALA A 99 -1.04 11.76 1.78
N ILE A 100 -0.63 11.83 3.05
CA ILE A 100 -0.67 10.68 3.97
C ILE A 100 -2.12 10.19 4.15
N ALA A 101 -3.08 11.10 4.34
CA ALA A 101 -4.49 10.72 4.52
C ALA A 101 -5.09 9.98 3.30
N GLN A 102 -4.52 10.18 2.10
CA GLN A 102 -4.96 9.52 0.86
C GLN A 102 -4.14 8.26 0.52
N ALA A 103 -3.05 8.01 1.24
CA ALA A 103 -2.17 6.88 1.01
C ALA A 103 -2.75 5.57 1.55
N GLN A 104 -2.29 4.46 0.98
CA GLN A 104 -2.66 3.10 1.37
C GLN A 104 -1.52 2.38 2.08
N ALA A 105 -0.28 2.86 1.89
CA ALA A 105 0.91 2.44 2.60
C ALA A 105 1.96 3.54 2.55
N VAL A 106 2.91 3.47 3.48
CA VAL A 106 4.06 4.37 3.53
C VAL A 106 5.35 3.57 3.31
N ILE A 107 6.12 3.97 2.31
CA ILE A 107 7.50 3.53 2.15
C ILE A 107 8.37 4.47 2.97
N VAL A 108 9.16 3.94 3.89
CA VAL A 108 10.09 4.73 4.72
C VAL A 108 11.50 4.36 4.33
N VAL A 109 12.25 5.30 3.76
CA VAL A 109 13.67 5.12 3.48
C VAL A 109 14.46 5.37 4.75
N ILE A 110 15.19 4.35 5.17
CA ILE A 110 16.04 4.37 6.35
C ILE A 110 17.48 4.28 5.86
N SER A 111 18.20 5.38 6.03
CA SER A 111 19.58 5.58 5.59
C SER A 111 20.38 6.24 6.71
N ALA A 112 21.72 6.28 6.60
CA ALA A 112 22.52 7.03 7.57
C ALA A 112 22.12 8.54 7.63
N PRO A 113 21.94 9.25 6.50
CA PRO A 113 21.41 10.63 6.52
C PRO A 113 20.05 10.76 7.20
N ALA A 114 19.12 9.84 6.94
CA ALA A 114 17.79 9.85 7.57
C ALA A 114 17.84 9.62 9.09
N LEU A 115 18.86 8.90 9.59
CA LEU A 115 19.07 8.71 11.02
C LEU A 115 19.80 9.90 11.67
N GLU A 116 20.58 10.66 10.91
CA GLU A 116 21.28 11.87 11.38
C GLU A 116 20.32 13.07 11.53
N ASP A 117 19.42 13.29 10.57
CA ASP A 117 18.36 14.31 10.66
C ASP A 117 16.97 13.71 10.36
N PRO A 118 16.36 13.06 11.37
CA PRO A 118 15.09 12.36 11.18
C PRO A 118 13.87 13.29 11.32
N HIS A 119 14.01 14.61 11.47
CA HIS A 119 12.90 15.45 11.92
C HIS A 119 11.67 15.37 11.00
N GLN A 120 11.88 15.48 9.69
CA GLN A 120 10.80 15.36 8.69
C GLN A 120 10.21 13.94 8.64
N VAL A 121 11.09 12.93 8.57
CA VAL A 121 10.70 11.51 8.48
C VAL A 121 9.93 11.07 9.73
N THR A 122 10.34 11.54 10.92
CA THR A 122 9.65 11.25 12.19
C THR A 122 8.23 11.77 12.17
N LEU A 123 8.01 13.03 11.78
CA LEU A 123 6.66 13.62 11.71
C LEU A 123 5.76 12.86 10.73
N GLU A 124 6.32 12.43 9.60
CA GLU A 124 5.60 11.64 8.60
C GLU A 124 5.25 10.24 9.10
N VAL A 125 6.19 9.58 9.78
CA VAL A 125 6.00 8.25 10.37
C VAL A 125 4.97 8.30 11.49
N GLU A 126 5.07 9.23 12.43
CA GLU A 126 4.10 9.42 13.51
C GLU A 126 2.70 9.62 12.92
N ARG A 127 2.61 10.49 11.92
CA ARG A 127 1.36 10.80 11.27
C ARG A 127 0.76 9.62 10.50
N ALA A 128 1.57 8.88 9.76
CA ALA A 128 1.13 7.68 9.07
C ALA A 128 0.68 6.59 10.06
N HIS A 129 1.35 6.49 11.21
CA HIS A 129 0.99 5.59 12.30
C HIS A 129 -0.37 5.96 12.90
N GLU A 130 -0.62 7.24 13.16
CA GLU A 130 -1.91 7.74 13.63
C GLU A 130 -3.06 7.45 12.64
N ASN A 131 -2.77 7.44 11.34
CA ASN A 131 -3.73 7.08 10.29
C ASN A 131 -3.88 5.55 10.10
N GLY A 132 -3.14 4.73 10.87
CA GLY A 132 -3.20 3.27 10.80
C GLY A 132 -2.65 2.70 9.49
N LEU A 133 -1.77 3.43 8.81
CA LEU A 133 -1.19 2.99 7.54
C LEU A 133 -0.11 1.94 7.77
N PRO A 134 -0.05 0.90 6.91
CA PRO A 134 1.06 -0.05 6.93
C PRO A 134 2.35 0.60 6.44
N PHE A 135 3.47 0.20 7.03
CA PHE A 135 4.81 0.64 6.67
C PHE A 135 5.58 -0.41 5.88
N VAL A 136 6.35 0.04 4.88
CA VAL A 136 7.30 -0.76 4.11
C VAL A 136 8.68 -0.10 4.27
N PRO A 137 9.53 -0.61 5.18
CA PRO A 137 10.87 -0.04 5.37
C PRO A 137 11.78 -0.42 4.20
N LEU A 138 12.51 0.57 3.69
CA LEU A 138 13.59 0.40 2.71
C LEU A 138 14.92 0.78 3.37
N LEU A 139 15.80 -0.19 3.54
CA LEU A 139 17.11 0.00 4.15
C LEU A 139 18.13 0.36 3.07
N ARG A 140 18.75 1.53 3.20
CA ARG A 140 19.82 1.99 2.32
C ARG A 140 21.14 1.97 3.07
N ASP A 141 21.97 0.98 2.79
CA ASP A 141 23.33 0.85 3.33
C ASP A 141 23.44 0.91 4.87
N VAL A 142 22.30 0.70 5.56
CA VAL A 142 22.20 0.65 7.01
C VAL A 142 22.18 -0.81 7.43
N PRO A 143 23.15 -1.28 8.22
CA PRO A 143 23.13 -2.63 8.71
C PRO A 143 22.00 -2.78 9.75
N HIS A 144 21.38 -3.96 9.80
CA HIS A 144 20.18 -4.21 10.60
C HIS A 144 20.39 -3.90 12.11
N GLU A 145 21.60 -4.05 12.65
CA GLU A 145 21.92 -3.69 14.03
C GLU A 145 21.74 -2.21 14.35
N ALA A 146 21.94 -1.31 13.38
CA ALA A 146 21.77 0.12 13.59
C ALA A 146 20.31 0.50 13.86
N LEU A 147 19.35 -0.31 13.40
CA LEU A 147 17.91 -0.12 13.67
C LEU A 147 17.50 -0.53 15.09
N ARG A 148 18.33 -1.31 15.79
CA ARG A 148 18.02 -1.83 17.13
C ARG A 148 18.35 -0.83 18.24
N GLN A 149 19.01 0.27 17.91
CA GLN A 149 19.51 1.25 18.86
C GLN A 149 18.68 2.53 18.76
N VAL A 150 17.44 2.46 19.24
CA VAL A 150 16.69 3.65 19.65
C VAL A 150 16.63 3.58 21.18
N PRO A 151 17.24 4.54 21.92
CA PRO A 151 17.14 4.58 23.38
C PRO A 151 15.71 4.77 23.88
#